data_AF-A0A2T6AQG7-F1
#
_entry.id   AF-A0A2T6AQG7-F1
#
_cell.length_a   1.000
_cell.length_b   1.000
_cell.length_c   1.000
_cell.angle_alpha   90.00
_cell.angle_beta   90.00
_cell.angle_gamma   90.00
#
_symmetry.space_group_name_H-M   'P 1'
#
loop_
_entity.id
_entity.type
_entity.pdbx_description
1 polymer ?
#
loop_
_entity_poly.entity_id
_entity_poly.type
_entity_poly.pdbx_seq_one_letter_code
_entity_poly.pdbx_strand_id
1 'polypeptide(L)' 'MTAIDIRPRGLLYSLPVIGWFARDLARDPEGHIWYFLVIVLTLAILAVKTWGLVALALPAVLFTPVMFVILVLISVGK' A
#
# COMPACT_ATOMS: atom_id res chain seq x y z
N MET A 1 18.43 28.30 -21.81
CA MET A 1 17.81 28.16 -20.48
C MET A 1 16.79 27.02 -20.54
N THR A 2 17.23 25.77 -20.36
CA THR A 2 16.34 24.59 -20.36
C THR A 2 16.09 24.19 -18.91
N ALA A 3 14.86 24.39 -18.43
CA ALA A 3 14.45 23.90 -17.13
C ALA A 3 14.40 22.36 -17.18
N ILE A 4 15.22 21.70 -16.36
CA ILE A 4 15.18 20.26 -16.18
C ILE A 4 13.90 19.97 -15.38
N ASP A 5 12.89 19.38 -16.02
CA ASP A 5 11.63 19.02 -15.37
C ASP A 5 11.85 17.82 -14.42
N ILE A 6 12.15 18.09 -13.15
CA ILE A 6 12.26 17.08 -12.08
C ILE A 6 10.86 16.75 -11.52
N ARG A 7 9.86 16.51 -12.38
CA ARG A 7 8.61 15.90 -11.90
C ARG A 7 8.92 14.44 -11.55
N PRO A 8 8.63 13.95 -10.34
CA PRO A 8 8.66 12.51 -10.09
C PRO A 8 7.59 11.85 -10.97
N ARG A 9 8.02 11.30 -12.12
CA ARG A 9 7.19 10.62 -13.12
C ARG A 9 7.02 9.16 -12.72
N GLY A 10 6.29 8.91 -11.65
CA GLY A 10 5.80 7.58 -11.31
C GLY A 10 4.39 7.38 -11.83
N LEU A 11 4.09 6.24 -12.44
CA LEU A 11 2.74 5.84 -12.89
C LEU A 11 1.71 5.99 -11.73
N LEU A 12 2.16 5.69 -10.51
CA LEU A 12 1.44 5.87 -9.24
C LEU A 12 1.06 7.33 -8.94
N TYR A 13 1.83 8.35 -9.35
CA TYR A 13 1.54 9.77 -9.09
C TYR A 13 0.48 10.35 -10.06
N SER A 14 0.32 9.73 -11.23
CA SER A 14 -0.63 10.14 -12.28
C SER A 14 -2.02 9.50 -12.12
N LEU A 15 -2.16 8.42 -11.35
CA LEU A 15 -3.46 7.82 -11.06
C LEU A 15 -4.28 8.76 -10.15
N PRO A 16 -5.46 9.26 -10.56
CA PRO A 16 -6.21 10.23 -9.77
C PRO A 16 -6.71 9.66 -8.43
N VAL A 17 -6.95 8.34 -8.37
CA VAL A 17 -7.52 7.66 -7.18
C VAL A 17 -6.44 7.28 -6.16
N ILE A 18 -5.32 6.72 -6.61
CA ILE A 18 -4.24 6.23 -5.72
C ILE A 18 -3.15 7.29 -5.54
N GLY A 19 -2.92 8.10 -6.58
CA GLY A 19 -1.84 9.07 -6.62
C GLY A 19 -2.01 10.18 -5.61
N TRP A 20 -3.23 10.62 -5.30
CA TRP A 20 -3.47 11.61 -4.24
C TRP A 20 -2.92 11.17 -2.88
N PHE A 21 -3.27 9.96 -2.42
CA PHE A 21 -2.74 9.41 -1.16
C PHE A 21 -1.22 9.28 -1.17
N ALA A 22 -0.65 8.86 -2.29
CA ALA A 22 0.79 8.74 -2.44
C ALA A 22 1.50 10.09 -2.34
N ARG A 23 0.91 11.19 -2.85
CA ARG A 23 1.52 12.53 -2.70
C ARG A 23 1.34 13.09 -1.29
N ASP A 24 0.21 12.83 -0.66
CA ASP A 24 -0.07 13.32 0.70
C ASP A 24 0.84 12.63 1.71
N LEU A 25 1.01 11.31 1.62
CA LEU A 25 1.92 10.57 2.49
C LEU A 25 3.40 10.89 2.20
N ALA A 26 3.76 11.25 0.96
CA ALA A 26 5.11 11.68 0.62
C ALA A 26 5.44 13.11 1.09
N ARG A 27 4.43 13.96 1.29
CA ARG A 27 4.62 15.34 1.78
C ARG A 27 4.75 15.41 3.30
N ASP A 28 3.91 14.67 4.01
CA ASP A 28 3.93 14.63 5.47
C ASP A 28 3.54 13.22 5.97
N PRO A 29 4.50 12.30 6.04
CA PRO A 29 4.22 10.93 6.46
C PRO A 29 3.77 10.84 7.92
N GLU A 30 4.29 11.70 8.81
CA GLU A 30 3.99 11.66 10.24
C GLU A 30 2.58 12.17 10.53
N GLY A 31 2.13 13.23 9.85
CA GLY A 31 0.79 13.76 10.00
C GLY A 31 -0.31 12.92 9.32
N HIS A 32 0.02 12.22 8.23
CA HIS A 32 -0.99 11.57 7.39
C HIS A 32 -1.04 10.04 7.49
N ILE A 33 -0.11 9.39 8.20
CA ILE A 33 -0.09 7.92 8.34
C ILE A 33 -1.38 7.37 8.98
N TRP A 34 -1.91 8.04 10.00
CA TRP A 34 -3.12 7.57 10.68
C TRP A 34 -4.36 7.64 9.79
N TYR A 35 -4.51 8.72 9.02
CA TYR A 35 -5.60 8.85 8.05
C TYR A 35 -5.49 7.77 6.96
N PHE A 36 -4.28 7.48 6.48
CA PHE A 36 -4.05 6.42 5.52
C PHE A 36 -4.47 5.06 6.07
N LEU A 37 -4.07 4.71 7.30
CA LEU A 37 -4.44 3.45 7.94
C LEU A 37 -5.96 3.30 8.11
N VAL A 38 -6.65 4.38 8.54
CA VAL A 38 -8.11 4.36 8.69
C VAL A 38 -8.81 4.13 7.34
N ILE A 39 -8.29 4.71 6.26
CA ILE A 39 -8.85 4.53 4.92
C ILE A 39 -8.65 3.09 4.41
N VAL A 40 -7.45 2.53 4.59
CA VAL A 40 -7.17 1.12 4.27
C VAL A 40 -8.09 0.19 5.06
N LEU A 41 -8.27 0.45 6.36
CA LEU A 41 -9.20 -0.31 7.20
C LEU A 41 -10.65 -0.19 6.70
N THR A 42 -11.07 1.02 6.32
CA THR A 42 -12.42 1.25 5.80
C THR A 42 -12.63 0.49 4.48
N LEU A 43 -11.66 0.51 3.58
CA LEU A 43 -11.70 -0.27 2.34
C LEU A 43 -11.78 -1.78 2.62
N ALA A 44 -11.04 -2.28 3.62
CA ALA A 44 -11.12 -3.68 4.03
C ALA A 44 -12.52 -4.05 4.55
N ILE A 45 -13.12 -3.21 5.40
CA ILE A 45 -14.49 -3.42 5.90
C ILE A 45 -15.50 -3.43 4.74
N LEU A 46 -15.39 -2.50 3.80
CA LEU A 46 -16.26 -2.47 2.62
C LEU A 46 -16.07 -3.71 1.74
N ALA A 47 -14.82 -4.16 1.54
CA ALA A 47 -14.54 -5.39 0.80
C ALA A 47 -15.18 -6.61 1.48
N VAL A 48 -15.10 -6.72 2.81
CA VAL A 48 -15.77 -7.79 3.57
C VAL A 48 -17.29 -7.68 3.45
N LYS A 49 -17.87 -6.48 3.51
CA LYS A 49 -19.31 -6.30 3.31
C LYS A 49 -19.77 -6.70 1.91
N THR A 50 -18.96 -6.48 0.88
CA THR A 50 -19.31 -6.79 -0.51
C THR A 50 -19.07 -8.26 -0.87
N TRP A 51 -17.96 -8.86 -0.41
CA TRP A 51 -17.51 -10.20 -0.85
C TRP A 51 -17.39 -11.23 0.28
N GLY A 52 -17.72 -10.85 1.52
CA GLY A 52 -17.64 -11.72 2.69
C GLY A 52 -16.20 -12.08 3.07
N LEU A 53 -16.02 -13.30 3.60
CA LEU A 53 -14.73 -13.79 4.09
C LEU A 53 -13.66 -13.90 2.99
N VAL A 54 -14.07 -14.07 1.73
CA VAL A 54 -13.17 -14.19 0.57
C VAL A 54 -12.28 -12.94 0.43
N ALA A 55 -12.81 -11.77 0.76
CA ALA A 55 -12.06 -10.51 0.74
C ALA A 55 -10.84 -10.51 1.67
N LEU A 56 -10.87 -11.29 2.76
CA LEU A 56 -9.75 -11.44 3.69
C LEU A 56 -8.88 -12.65 3.34
N ALA A 57 -9.50 -13.73 2.86
CA ALA A 57 -8.78 -14.94 2.48
C ALA A 57 -7.81 -14.71 1.32
N LEU A 58 -8.19 -13.93 0.30
CA LEU A 58 -7.32 -13.63 -0.85
C LEU A 58 -6.03 -12.89 -0.44
N PRO A 59 -6.08 -11.76 0.31
CA PRO A 59 -4.89 -11.14 0.87
C PRO A 59 -4.07 -12.11 1.72
N ALA A 60 -4.71 -12.90 2.58
CA ALA A 60 -3.99 -13.87 3.43
C ALA A 60 -3.19 -14.88 2.59
N VAL A 61 -3.78 -15.43 1.53
CA VAL A 61 -3.10 -16.36 0.61
C VAL A 61 -1.99 -15.66 -0.18
N LEU A 62 -2.19 -14.41 -0.58
CA LEU A 62 -1.14 -13.59 -1.22
C LEU A 62 0.03 -13.29 -0.27
N PHE A 63 -0.22 -13.14 1.02
CA PHE A 63 0.82 -12.94 2.04
C PHE A 63 1.51 -14.25 2.46
N THR A 64 0.92 -15.42 2.24
CA THR A 64 1.54 -16.72 2.53
C THR A 64 2.97 -16.88 1.98
N PRO A 65 3.27 -16.62 0.69
CA PRO A 65 4.65 -16.70 0.19
C PRO A 65 5.59 -15.71 0.88
N VAL A 66 5.10 -14.53 1.28
CA VAL A 66 5.89 -13.55 2.03
C VAL A 66 6.27 -14.11 3.39
N MET A 67 5.34 -14.75 4.09
CA MET A 67 5.64 -15.43 5.36
C MET A 67 6.66 -16.55 5.18
N PHE A 68 6.57 -17.35 4.12
CA PHE A 68 7.60 -18.34 3.81
C PHE A 68 8.97 -17.71 3.57
N VAL A 69 9.04 -16.62 2.81
CA VAL A 69 10.30 -15.88 2.60
C VAL A 69 10.85 -15.37 3.92
N ILE A 70 10.03 -14.76 4.77
CA ILE A 70 10.44 -14.29 6.10
C ILE A 70 10.98 -15.46 6.93
N LEU A 71 10.25 -16.59 6.97
CA LEU A 71 10.67 -17.78 7.70
C LEU A 71 12.00 -18.36 7.19
N VAL A 72 12.20 -18.37 5.87
CA VAL A 72 13.48 -18.78 5.27
C VAL A 72 14.58 -17.80 5.65
N LEU A 73 14.35 -16.49 5.56
CA LEU A 73 15.35 -15.47 5.91
C LEU A 73 15.78 -15.57 7.38
N ILE A 74 14.85 -15.75 8.31
CA ILE A 74 15.20 -15.93 9.73
C ILE A 74 15.91 -17.28 9.98
N SER A 75 15.57 -18.33 9.23
CA SER A 75 16.17 -19.66 9.40
C SER A 75 17.56 -19.76 8.78
N VAL A 76 17.81 -19.03 7.68
CA VAL A 76 19.12 -18.97 7.02
C VAL A 76 20.12 -18.16 7.86
N GLY A 77 19.64 -17.24 8.71
CA GLY A 77 20.43 -16.72 9.83
C GLY A 77 21.78 -16.11 9.45
N LYS A 78 21.84 -15.35 8.36
CA LYS A 78 22.99 -14.49 8.06
C LYS A 78 22.76 -13.08 8.57
#